data_AF-A0A496WNU7-F1
#
_entry.id   AF-A0A496WNU7-F1
#
_cell.length_a   1.000
_cell.length_b   1.000
_cell.length_c   1.000
_cell.angle_alpha   90.00
_cell.angle_beta   90.00
_cell.angle_gamma   90.00
#
_symmetry.space_group_name_H-M   'P 1'
#
loop_
_entity.id
_entity.type
_entity.pdbx_description
1 polymer ?
#
loop_
_entity_poly.entity_id
_entity_poly.type
_entity_poly.pdbx_seq_one_letter_code
_entity_poly.pdbx_strand_id
1 'polypeptide(L)' 'ILERGYTKAYPHGVRYLIKLDKLARSITQWMKFDNHETFKDRIYLSHGRKRSFWSKYSQKKAN' A
#
# COMPACT_ATOMS: atom_id res chain seq x y z
N ILE A 1 -2.59 -11.18 2.84
CA ILE A 1 -1.86 -10.76 4.07
C ILE A 1 -2.70 -9.84 4.95
N LEU A 2 -3.32 -8.79 4.39
CA LEU A 2 -4.10 -7.82 5.16
C LEU A 2 -5.43 -8.39 5.66
N GLU A 3 -6.12 -9.23 4.87
CA GLU A 3 -7.39 -9.88 5.25
C GLU A 3 -7.29 -10.72 6.53
N ARG A 4 -6.26 -11.57 6.63
CA ARG A 4 -6.04 -12.46 7.78
C ARG A 4 -5.66 -11.74 9.09
N GLY A 5 -5.50 -10.41 9.05
CA GLY A 5 -5.13 -9.63 10.24
C GLY A 5 -3.74 -9.94 10.82
N TYR A 6 -2.91 -10.72 10.12
CA TYR A 6 -1.64 -11.24 10.63
C TYR A 6 -0.57 -10.14 10.73
N THR A 7 -0.48 -9.51 11.90
CA THR A 7 0.36 -8.33 12.18
C THR A 7 1.85 -8.58 11.94
N LYS A 8 2.34 -9.81 12.16
CA LYS A 8 3.73 -10.21 11.87
C LYS A 8 4.08 -10.08 10.39
N ALA A 9 3.12 -10.19 9.48
CA ALA A 9 3.34 -10.02 8.05
C ALA A 9 3.16 -8.57 7.55
N TYR A 10 2.70 -7.65 8.39
CA TYR A 10 2.51 -6.24 8.00
C TYR A 10 3.79 -5.58 7.47
N PRO A 11 4.99 -5.81 8.03
CA PRO A 11 6.22 -5.26 7.46
C PRO A 11 6.44 -5.66 5.99
N HIS A 12 6.03 -6.87 5.60
CA HIS A 12 6.13 -7.32 4.20
C HIS A 12 5.13 -6.58 3.31
N GLY A 13 3.87 -6.45 3.77
CA GLY A 13 2.86 -5.67 3.05
C GLY A 13 3.23 -4.19 2.90
N VAL A 14 3.81 -3.59 3.94
CA VAL A 14 4.31 -2.20 3.90
C VAL A 14 5.44 -2.06 2.88
N ARG A 15 6.44 -2.96 2.91
CA ARG A 15 7.54 -2.95 1.93
C ARG A 15 7.01 -3.09 0.51
N TYR A 16 6.03 -3.95 0.31
CA TYR A 16 5.42 -4.18 -0.99
C TYR A 16 4.70 -2.92 -1.48
N LEU A 17 3.88 -2.27 -0.66
CA LEU A 17 3.18 -1.05 -1.03
C LEU A 17 4.15 0.10 -1.38
N ILE A 18 5.26 0.23 -0.66
CA ILE A 18 6.30 1.22 -0.98
C ILE A 18 7.00 0.92 -2.31
N LYS A 19 7.22 -0.35 -2.64
CA LYS A 19 7.76 -0.72 -3.96
C LYS A 19 6.79 -0.33 -5.07
N LEU A 20 5.50 -0.55 -4.87
CA LEU A 20 4.47 -0.14 -5.82
C LEU A 20 4.40 1.39 -5.96
N ASP A 21 4.50 2.14 -4.86
CA ASP A 21 4.63 3.62 -4.89
C ASP A 21 5.78 4.09 -5.78
N LYS A 22 6.95 3.42 -5.71
CA LYS A 22 8.11 3.75 -6.53
C LYS A 22 7.89 3.38 -8.00
N LEU A 23 7.34 2.19 -8.24
CA LEU A 23 7.03 1.71 -9.60
C LEU A 23 5.99 2.61 -10.28
N ALA A 24 4.99 3.06 -9.53
CA ALA A 24 3.93 3.93 -10.04
C ALA A 24 4.47 5.24 -10.60
N ARG A 25 5.56 5.79 -10.04
CA ARG A 25 6.21 7.00 -10.57
C ARG A 25 6.84 6.80 -11.94
N SER A 26 7.26 5.57 -12.26
CA SER A 26 7.81 5.24 -13.58
C SER A 26 6.75 4.87 -14.63
N ILE A 27 5.48 4.71 -14.22
CA ILE A 27 4.39 4.37 -15.13
C ILE A 27 3.70 5.65 -15.59
N THR A 28 3.99 6.07 -16.81
CA THR A 28 3.37 7.24 -17.46
C THR A 28 1.98 6.93 -18.02
N GLN A 29 1.69 5.68 -18.38
CA GLN A 29 0.41 5.30 -18.97
C GLN A 29 -0.13 4.00 -18.36
N TRP A 30 -1.23 4.10 -17.62
CA TRP A 30 -1.90 2.98 -16.95
C TRP A 30 -2.89 2.23 -17.86
N MET A 31 -3.14 2.75 -19.07
CA MET A 31 -4.05 2.21 -20.08
C MET A 31 -5.43 1.84 -19.50
N LYS A 32 -5.75 0.55 -19.44
CA LYS A 32 -7.05 0.03 -18.97
C LYS A 32 -7.07 -0.26 -17.47
N PHE A 33 -5.94 -0.09 -16.78
CA PHE A 33 -5.84 -0.35 -15.35
C PHE A 33 -6.05 0.92 -14.56
N ASP A 34 -6.69 0.75 -13.40
CA ASP A 34 -6.79 1.79 -12.39
C ASP A 34 -5.38 2.27 -11.99
N ASN A 35 -5.23 3.59 -11.84
CA ASN A 35 -3.96 4.16 -11.41
C ASN A 35 -3.62 3.73 -9.97
N HIS A 36 -2.36 3.93 -9.60
CA HIS A 36 -1.88 3.54 -8.26
C HIS A 36 -2.62 4.23 -7.10
N GLU A 37 -3.14 5.45 -7.30
CA GLU A 37 -3.95 6.13 -6.29
C GLU A 37 -5.28 5.39 -6.04
N THR A 38 -5.99 5.03 -7.11
CA THR A 38 -7.24 4.27 -7.04
C THR A 38 -7.05 2.91 -6.37
N PHE A 39 -5.92 2.25 -6.64
CA PHE A 39 -5.53 1.02 -5.97
C PHE A 39 -5.33 1.21 -4.46
N LYS A 40 -4.63 2.28 -4.05
CA LYS A 40 -4.43 2.61 -2.64
C LYS A 40 -5.74 2.94 -1.93
N ASP A 41 -6.63 3.67 -2.58
CA ASP A 41 -7.95 4.01 -2.03
C ASP A 41 -8.76 2.75 -1.74
N ARG A 42 -8.77 1.78 -2.65
CA ARG A 42 -9.43 0.48 -2.40
C ARG A 42 -8.83 -0.27 -1.22
N ILE A 43 -7.50 -0.27 -1.08
CA ILE A 43 -6.83 -0.87 0.09
C ILE A 43 -7.22 -0.12 1.37
N TYR A 44 -7.26 1.21 1.34
CA TYR A 44 -7.62 2.03 2.48
C TYR A 44 -9.08 1.84 2.90
N LEU A 45 -10.02 1.74 1.95
CA LEU A 45 -11.42 1.44 2.25
C LEU A 45 -11.58 0.07 2.93
N SER A 46 -10.92 -0.96 2.40
CA SER A 46 -11.01 -2.32 2.95
C SER A 46 -10.25 -2.53 4.26
N HIS A 47 -9.17 -1.77 4.48
CA HIS A 47 -8.21 -2.04 5.57
C HIS A 47 -7.79 -0.79 6.37
N GLY A 48 -8.49 0.34 6.24
CA GLY A 48 -8.17 1.61 6.90
C GLY A 48 -8.11 1.52 8.43
N ARG A 49 -8.91 0.64 9.02
CA ARG A 49 -8.93 0.38 10.47
C ARG A 49 -7.63 -0.26 11.00
N LYS A 50 -6.75 -0.78 10.13
CA LYS A 50 -5.45 -1.37 10.52
C LYS A 50 -4.40 -0.28 10.77
N ARG A 51 -4.61 0.54 11.80
CA ARG A 51 -3.78 1.71 12.13
C ARG A 51 -2.28 1.40 12.20
N SER A 52 -1.90 0.26 12.78
CA SER A 52 -0.49 -0.16 12.89
C SER A 52 0.16 -0.45 11.54
N PHE A 53 -0.61 -0.89 10.53
CA PHE A 53 -0.11 -1.07 9.16
C PHE A 53 0.18 0.30 8.54
N TRP A 54 -0.79 1.21 8.58
CA TRP A 54 -0.68 2.55 7.99
C TRP A 54 0.36 3.43 8.67
N SER A 55 0.50 3.33 10.00
CA SER A 55 1.57 4.00 10.74
C SER A 55 2.95 3.55 10.24
N LYS A 56 3.18 2.24 10.14
CA LYS A 56 4.45 1.69 9.63
C LYS A 56 4.71 2.10 8.18
N TYR A 57 3.66 2.15 7.37
CA TYR A 57 3.75 2.62 5.99
C TYR A 57 4.16 4.08 5.90
N SER A 58 3.50 4.97 6.65
CA SER A 58 3.83 6.39 6.69
C SER A 58 5.25 6.63 7.18
N GLN A 59 5.64 5.99 8.29
CA GLN A 59 7.00 6.08 8.84
C GLN A 59 8.07 5.64 7.84
N LYS A 60 7.83 4.55 7.12
CA LYS A 60 8.80 4.00 6.16
C LYS A 60 8.81 4.72 4.82
N LYS A 61 7.76 5.45 4.48
CA LYS A 61 7.72 6.31 3.29
C LYS A 61 8.45 7.64 3.52
N ALA A 62 8.47 8.13 4.76
CA ALA A 62 9.18 9.35 5.15
C ALA A 62 10.70 9.18 5.32
N ASN A 63 11.16 7.93 5.53
CA ASN A 63 12.57 7.51 5.58
C ASN A 63 13.07 7.13 4.19
#